data_AF-A0A962ZB39-F1
#
_entry.id   AF-A0A962ZB39-F1
#
_cell.length_a   1.000
_cell.length_b   1.000
_cell.length_c   1.000
_cell.angle_alpha   90.00
_cell.angle_beta   90.00
_cell.angle_gamma   90.00
#
_symmetry.space_group_name_H-M   'P 1'
#
loop_
_entity.id
_entity.type
_entity.pdbx_description
1 polymer ?
#
loop_
_entity_poly.entity_id
_entity_poly.type
_entity_poly.pdbx_seq_one_letter_code
_entity_poly.pdbx_strand_id
1 'polypeptide(L)' 'FMPKEVPDGGTAAQAAVEILPGAFGKGTTMSMLRWVNEELYEGEEHFQKYHARRFMEEEQAQ' A
#
# COMPACT_ATOMS: atom_id res chain seq x y z
N PHE A 1 5.30 5.13 1.15
CA PHE A 1 4.38 5.30 0.02
C PHE A 1 3.59 6.56 0.25
N MET A 2 3.39 7.35 -0.82
CA MET A 2 2.79 8.66 -0.72
C MET A 2 1.30 8.59 -1.09
N PRO A 3 0.44 9.36 -0.42
CA PRO A 3 -0.95 9.52 -0.82
C PRO A 3 -1.04 10.25 -2.17
N LYS A 4 -2.20 10.18 -2.80
CA LYS A 4 -2.45 10.87 -4.07
C LYS A 4 -2.40 12.39 -3.91
N GLU A 5 -2.98 12.89 -2.83
CA GLU A 5 -2.86 14.30 -2.41
C GLU A 5 -1.97 14.39 -1.17
N VAL A 6 -0.93 15.22 -1.26
CA VAL A 6 0.00 15.46 -0.15
C VAL A 6 -0.52 16.65 0.65
N PRO A 7 -0.72 16.52 1.98
CA PRO A 7 -1.16 17.64 2.80
C PRO A 7 -0.17 18.82 2.75
N ASP A 8 -0.68 20.04 2.81
CA ASP A 8 0.14 21.25 2.80
C ASP A 8 0.99 21.37 4.08
N GLY A 9 2.31 21.27 3.90
CA GLY A 9 3.30 21.40 4.96
C GLY A 9 3.74 20.08 5.59
N GLY A 10 4.87 20.13 6.30
CA GLY A 10 5.51 18.95 6.90
C GLY A 10 6.54 18.27 5.98
N THR A 11 7.06 17.14 6.44
CA THR A 11 8.08 16.36 5.73
C THR A 11 7.45 15.21 4.96
N ALA A 12 8.13 14.72 3.91
CA ALA A 12 7.66 13.57 3.15
C ALA A 12 7.38 12.33 4.01
N ALA A 13 8.11 12.16 5.13
CA ALA A 13 7.87 11.07 6.07
C ALA A 13 6.54 11.21 6.83
N GLN A 14 6.11 12.45 7.12
CA GLN A 14 4.85 12.72 7.81
C GLN A 14 3.65 12.62 6.88
N ALA A 15 3.84 12.89 5.59
CA ALA A 15 2.81 12.73 4.57
C ALA A 15 2.65 11.28 4.09
N ALA A 16 3.58 10.38 4.41
CA ALA A 16 3.54 9.01 3.92
C ALA A 16 2.38 8.22 4.55
N VAL A 17 1.58 7.56 3.71
CA VAL A 17 0.51 6.63 4.16
C VAL A 17 1.11 5.44 4.92
N GLU A 18 2.22 4.91 4.41
CA GLU A 18 2.91 3.79 5.04
C GLU A 18 4.41 3.86 4.73
N ILE A 19 5.24 3.62 5.75
CA ILE A 19 6.69 3.52 5.61
C ILE A 19 7.06 2.05 5.72
N LEU A 20 7.67 1.53 4.67
CA LEU A 20 8.10 0.14 4.58
C LEU A 20 9.62 0.07 4.84
N PRO A 21 10.07 -0.31 6.05
CA PRO A 21 11.50 -0.50 6.33
C PRO A 21 11.99 -1.86 5.81
N GLY A 22 13.03 -1.85 4.97
CA GLY A 22 13.67 -3.07 4.46
C GLY A 22 13.29 -3.46 3.02
N ALA A 23 13.74 -4.64 2.60
CA ALA A 23 13.54 -5.15 1.24
C ALA A 23 12.25 -5.99 1.17
N PHE A 24 11.18 -5.41 0.64
CA PHE A 24 9.93 -6.12 0.38
C PHE A 24 10.00 -6.87 -0.94
N GLY A 25 9.42 -8.07 -0.98
CA GLY A 25 9.32 -8.86 -2.20
C GLY A 25 8.50 -8.12 -3.28
N LYS A 26 8.70 -8.52 -4.55
CA LYS A 26 8.01 -7.92 -5.71
C LYS A 26 6.48 -7.87 -5.55
N GLY A 27 5.87 -8.94 -5.03
CA GLY A 27 4.41 -9.02 -4.83
C GLY A 27 3.89 -8.03 -3.79
N THR A 28 4.59 -7.89 -2.66
CA THR A 28 4.21 -6.93 -1.61
C THR A 28 4.34 -5.49 -2.09
N THR A 29 5.42 -5.16 -2.80
CA THR A 29 5.60 -3.81 -3.38
C THR A 29 4.52 -3.49 -4.41
N MET A 30 4.18 -4.44 -5.30
CA MET A 30 3.12 -4.25 -6.29
C MET A 30 1.74 -4.10 -5.63
N SER A 31 1.47 -4.90 -4.59
CA SER A 31 0.24 -4.78 -3.81
C SER A 31 0.12 -3.40 -3.20
N MET A 32 1.19 -2.89 -2.59
CA MET A 32 1.21 -1.58 -1.96
C MET A 32 0.95 -0.45 -2.96
N LEU A 33 1.60 -0.49 -4.13
CA LEU A 33 1.37 0.49 -5.18
C LEU A 33 -0.09 0.51 -5.63
N ARG A 34 -0.73 -0.66 -5.79
CA ARG A 34 -2.14 -0.74 -6.16
C ARG A 34 -3.06 -0.24 -5.04
N TRP A 35 -2.79 -0.61 -3.79
CA TRP A 35 -3.57 -0.19 -2.63
C TRP A 35 -3.59 1.34 -2.48
N VAL A 36 -2.43 1.97 -2.68
CA VAL A 36 -2.29 3.44 -2.68
C VAL A 36 -2.96 4.07 -3.91
N ASN A 37 -2.80 3.49 -5.09
CA ASN A 37 -3.42 4.00 -6.32
C ASN A 37 -4.96 3.89 -6.30
N GLU A 38 -5.49 2.88 -5.62
CA GLU A 38 -6.92 2.68 -5.40
C GLU A 38 -7.44 3.49 -4.19
N GLU A 39 -6.59 4.30 -3.53
CA GLU A 39 -6.92 5.15 -2.37
C GLU A 39 -7.56 4.37 -1.21
N LEU A 40 -7.28 3.06 -1.12
CA LEU A 40 -7.88 2.16 -0.13
C LEU A 40 -7.39 2.43 1.30
N TYR A 41 -6.35 3.24 1.45
CA TYR A 41 -5.89 3.75 2.75
C TYR A 41 -6.88 4.69 3.43
N GLU A 42 -7.85 5.24 2.69
CA GLU A 42 -8.95 6.04 3.25
C GLU A 42 -10.12 5.18 3.74
N GLY A 43 -10.15 3.90 3.35
CA GLY A 43 -11.20 2.96 3.70
C GLY A 43 -10.93 2.16 4.98
N GLU A 44 -11.77 1.16 5.21
CA GLU A 44 -11.62 0.23 6.34
C GLU A 44 -10.64 -0.93 6.06
N GLU A 45 -10.17 -1.08 4.82
CA GLU A 45 -9.25 -2.16 4.43
C GLU A 45 -7.78 -1.75 4.60
N HIS A 46 -7.20 -2.14 5.73
CA HIS A 46 -5.76 -2.02 5.95
C HIS A 46 -4.93 -2.82 4.94
N PHE A 47 -3.73 -2.32 4.62
CA PHE A 47 -2.81 -2.93 3.66
C PHE A 47 -2.55 -4.42 3.89
N GLN A 48 -2.38 -4.86 5.14
CA GLN A 48 -2.14 -6.28 5.45
C GLN A 48 -3.28 -7.20 4.98
N LYS A 49 -4.52 -6.75 5.16
CA LYS A 49 -5.71 -7.49 4.73
C LYS A 49 -5.83 -7.51 3.21
N TYR A 50 -5.61 -6.35 2.59
CA TYR A 50 -5.55 -6.22 1.14
C TYR A 50 -4.47 -7.12 0.52
N HIS A 51 -3.26 -7.12 1.09
CA HIS A 51 -2.14 -7.90 0.59
C HIS A 51 -2.40 -9.39 0.73
N ALA A 52 -2.95 -9.84 1.86
CA ALA A 52 -3.35 -11.24 2.04
C ALA A 52 -4.39 -11.69 1.00
N ARG A 53 -5.39 -10.84 0.72
CA ARG A 53 -6.38 -11.12 -0.33
C ARG A 53 -5.74 -11.20 -1.71
N ARG A 54 -4.88 -10.24 -2.09
CA ARG A 54 -4.19 -10.25 -3.39
C ARG A 54 -3.26 -11.46 -3.53
N PHE A 55 -2.59 -11.86 -2.46
CA PHE A 55 -1.77 -13.07 -2.44
C PHE A 55 -2.61 -14.33 -2.70
N MET A 56 -3.76 -14.47 -2.03
CA MET A 56 -4.68 -15.58 -2.28
C MET A 56 -5.26 -15.58 -3.71
N GLU A 57 -5.59 -14.40 -4.25
CA GLU A 57 -6.05 -14.25 -5.64
C GLU A 57 -4.95 -14.66 -6.65
N GLU A 58 -3.69 -14.32 -6.39
CA GLU A 58 -2.54 -14.71 -7.22
C GLU A 58 -2.23 -16.21 -7.12
N GLU A 59 -2.37 -16.83 -5.94
CA GLU A 59 -2.25 -18.28 -5.78
C GLU A 59 -3.38 -19.05 -6.49
N GLN A 60 -4.61 -18.54 -6.48
CA GLN A 60 -5.74 -19.19 -7.16
C GLN A 60 -5.73 -19.03 -8.68
N ALA A 61 -4.99 -18.04 -9.20
CA ALA A 61 -4.83 -17.82 -10.63
C ALA A 61 -3.68 -18.64 -11.26
N GLN A 62 -2.93 -19.40 -10.45
CA GLN A 62 -1.89 -20.36 -10.87
C GLN A 62 -2.42 -21.79 -10.90
#